data_AF-A0A081S546-F1
#
_entry.id   AF-A0A081S546-F1
#
_cell.length_a   1.000
_cell.length_b   1.000
_cell.length_c   1.000
_cell.angle_alpha   90.00
_cell.angle_beta   90.00
_cell.angle_gamma   90.00
#
_symmetry.space_group_name_H-M   'P 1'
#
loop_
_entity.id
_entity.type
_entity.pdbx_description
1 polymer ?
#
loop_
_entity_poly.entity_id
_entity_poly.type
_entity_poly.pdbx_seq_one_letter_code
_entity_poly.pdbx_strand_id
1 'polypeptide(L)' 'MNEQEQLMDNLLNVDLEIIDVIRELHQGNWDSDSHKKQVGDLLKIRDEMVQKLMAANGGDHQCDCGHDHHHE' A
#
# COMPACT_ATOMS: atom_id res chain seq x y z
N MET A 1 -17.80 -7.58 6.57
CA MET A 1 -16.53 -7.01 6.07
C MET A 1 -15.42 -7.86 6.66
N ASN A 2 -14.72 -8.61 5.81
CA ASN A 2 -13.60 -9.47 6.23
C ASN A 2 -12.37 -8.61 6.59
N GLU A 3 -11.44 -9.16 7.36
CA GLU A 3 -10.18 -8.51 7.73
C GLU A 3 -9.38 -8.09 6.48
N GLN A 4 -9.38 -8.91 5.43
CA GLN A 4 -8.77 -8.56 4.14
C GLN A 4 -9.44 -7.34 3.47
N GLU A 5 -10.77 -7.27 3.48
CA GLU A 5 -11.51 -6.12 2.92
C GLU A 5 -11.20 -4.84 3.72
N GLN A 6 -11.14 -4.93 5.04
CA GLN A 6 -10.75 -3.81 5.90
C GLN A 6 -9.31 -3.36 5.63
N LEU A 7 -8.38 -4.29 5.43
CA LEU A 7 -7.00 -3.96 5.08
C LEU A 7 -6.90 -3.28 3.71
N MET A 8 -7.69 -3.72 2.72
CA MET A 8 -7.75 -3.06 1.40
C MET A 8 -8.36 -1.66 1.49
N ASP A 9 -9.44 -1.48 2.24
CA ASP A 9 -10.06 -0.17 2.45
C ASP A 9 -9.10 0.80 3.15
N ASN A 10 -8.39 0.33 4.18
CA ASN A 10 -7.39 1.13 4.88
C ASN A 10 -6.20 1.49 3.98
N LEU A 11 -5.75 0.55 3.14
CA LEU A 11 -4.68 0.82 2.17
C LEU A 11 -5.11 1.88 1.17
N LEU A 12 -6.33 1.81 0.63
CA LEU A 12 -6.88 2.83 -0.26
C LEU A 12 -6.94 4.19 0.41
N ASN A 13 -7.35 4.25 1.68
CA ASN A 13 -7.39 5.50 2.44
C ASN A 13 -6.00 6.15 2.58
N VAL A 14 -4.97 5.35 2.90
CA VAL A 14 -3.59 5.85 2.98
C VAL A 14 -3.09 6.30 1.61
N ASP A 15 -3.38 5.55 0.54
CA ASP A 15 -3.01 5.94 -0.82
C ASP A 15 -3.64 7.27 -1.24
N LEU A 16 -4.91 7.50 -0.90
CA LEU A 16 -5.60 8.76 -1.16
C LEU A 16 -5.00 9.92 -0.34
N GLU A 17 -4.65 9.69 0.94
CA GLU A 17 -3.98 10.69 1.77
C GLU A 17 -2.60 11.07 1.22
N ILE A 18 -1.81 10.08 0.77
CA ILE A 18 -0.52 10.33 0.10
C ILE A 18 -0.72 11.22 -1.14
N ILE A 19 -1.72 10.91 -1.96
CA ILE A 19 -2.02 11.70 -3.16
C ILE A 19 -2.35 13.15 -2.80
N ASP A 20 -3.14 13.39 -1.75
CA ASP A 20 -3.52 14.73 -1.35
C ASP A 20 -2.33 15.54 -0.82
N VAL A 21 -1.47 14.93 0.03
CA VAL A 21 -0.24 15.59 0.50
C VAL A 21 0.72 15.89 -0.65
N ILE A 22 0.85 14.99 -1.64
CA ILE A 22 1.67 15.23 -2.83
C ILE A 22 1.09 16.36 -3.68
N ARG A 23 -0.24 16.46 -3.82
CA ARG A 23 -0.89 17.56 -4.55
C ARG A 23 -0.63 18.90 -3.87
N GLU A 24 -0.73 18.97 -2.55
CA GLU A 24 -0.40 20.17 -1.78
C GLU A 24 1.08 20.54 -1.91
N LEU A 25 1.98 19.55 -1.82
CA LEU A 25 3.40 19.75 -2.00
C LEU A 25 3.73 20.26 -3.41
N HIS A 26 3.07 19.72 -4.44
CA HIS A 26 3.21 20.17 -5.82
C HIS A 26 2.71 21.61 -6.01
N GLN A 27 1.56 21.98 -5.41
CA GLN A 27 1.05 23.36 -5.44
C GLN A 27 1.99 24.33 -4.72
N GLY A 28 2.66 23.88 -3.66
CA GLY A 28 3.71 24.60 -2.95
C GLY A 28 5.11 24.48 -3.58
N ASN A 29 5.22 24.09 -4.85
CA ASN A 29 6.47 23.98 -5.60
C ASN A 29 7.55 23.10 -4.92
N TRP A 30 7.13 22.07 -4.19
CA TRP A 30 8.01 21.14 -3.47
C TRP A 30 8.85 21.78 -2.37
N ASP A 31 8.52 22.97 -1.89
CA ASP A 31 9.36 23.69 -0.92
C ASP A 31 9.11 23.28 0.54
N SER A 32 8.01 22.58 0.82
CA SER A 32 7.65 22.25 2.20
C SER A 32 8.27 20.94 2.68
N ASP A 33 9.27 21.04 3.55
CA ASP A 33 9.92 19.89 4.18
C ASP A 33 9.00 19.11 5.12
N SER A 34 7.99 19.76 5.71
CA SER A 34 6.98 19.07 6.53
C SER A 34 6.13 18.11 5.68
N HIS A 35 5.67 18.55 4.52
CA HIS A 35 4.90 17.70 3.60
C HIS A 35 5.77 16.58 3.02
N LYS A 36 7.04 16.86 2.67
CA LYS A 36 7.98 15.80 2.25
C LYS A 36 8.12 14.71 3.32
N LYS A 37 8.27 15.12 4.59
CA LYS A 37 8.36 14.19 5.70
C LYS A 37 7.05 13.39 5.87
N GLN A 38 5.90 14.06 5.78
CA GLN A 38 4.60 13.42 5.86
C GLN A 38 4.39 12.37 4.76
N VAL A 39 4.78 12.66 3.51
CA VAL A 39 4.77 11.66 2.43
C VAL A 39 5.63 10.45 2.80
N GLY A 40 6.84 10.67 3.31
CA GLY A 40 7.73 9.58 3.73
C GLY A 40 7.15 8.73 4.87
N ASP A 41 6.48 9.35 5.84
CA ASP A 41 5.85 8.65 6.97
C ASP A 41 4.60 7.87 6.51
N LEU A 42 3.79 8.43 5.61
CA LEU A 42 2.64 7.73 5.01
C LEU A 42 3.06 6.54 4.13
N LEU A 43 4.15 6.68 3.37
CA LEU A 43 4.69 5.57 2.56
C LEU A 43 5.13 4.38 3.44
N LYS A 44 5.70 4.62 4.62
CA LYS A 44 6.03 3.54 5.57
C LYS A 44 4.77 2.83 6.06
N ILE A 45 3.73 3.58 6.41
CA ILE A 45 2.45 3.02 6.85
C ILE A 45 1.85 2.15 5.73
N ARG A 46 1.87 2.65 4.49
CA ARG A 46 1.44 1.91 3.31
C ARG A 46 2.20 0.59 3.16
N ASP A 47 3.52 0.62 3.27
CA ASP A 47 4.37 -0.56 3.15
C ASP A 47 4.06 -1.61 4.22
N GLU A 48 3.85 -1.19 5.48
CA GLU A 48 3.44 -2.06 6.57
C GLU A 48 2.06 -2.70 6.31
N MET A 49 1.11 -1.95 5.75
CA MET A 49 -0.21 -2.46 5.40
C MET A 49 -0.15 -3.48 4.25
N VAL A 50 0.67 -3.22 3.22
CA VAL A 50 0.89 -4.17 2.12
C VAL A 50 1.52 -5.46 2.63
N GLN A 51 2.49 -5.38 3.55
CA GLN A 51 3.08 -6.57 4.17
C GLN A 51 2.04 -7.41 4.92
N LYS A 52 1.15 -6.77 5.70
CA LYS A 52 0.05 -7.44 6.39
C LYS A 52 -0.94 -8.08 5.41
N LEU A 53 -1.28 -7.37 4.33
CA LEU A 53 -2.16 -7.89 3.29
C LEU A 53 -1.54 -9.10 2.58
N MET A 54 -0.24 -9.05 2.25
CA MET A 54 0.48 -10.19 1.65
C MET A 54 0.56 -11.38 2.60
N ALA A 55 0.80 -11.15 3.90
CA ALA A 55 0.79 -12.22 4.90
C ALA A 55 -0.61 -12.85 5.06
N ALA A 56 -1.66 -12.03 5.03
CA ALA A 56 -3.05 -12.49 5.06
C ALA A 56 -3.48 -13.23 3.78
N ASN A 57 -2.84 -12.95 2.64
CA ASN A 57 -3.03 -13.70 1.39
C ASN A 57 -2.16 -14.97 1.32
N GLY A 58 -1.07 -15.03 2.10
CA GLY A 58 -0.08 -16.11 2.09
C GLY A 58 -0.51 -17.43 2.74
N GLY A 59 -1.76 -17.53 3.22
CA GLY A 59 -2.36 -18.78 3.71
C GLY A 59 -2.72 -19.78 2.60
N ASP A 60 -2.84 -19.33 1.34
CA ASP A 60 -3.15 -20.18 0.20
C ASP A 60 -2.18 -19.90 -0.95
N HIS A 61 -0.97 -20.48 -0.88
CA HIS A 61 -0.14 -20.70 -2.07
C HIS A 61 -0.73 -21.85 -2.92
N GLN A 62 -2.01 -21.75 -3.26
CA GLN A 62 -2.54 -22.35 -4.47
C GLN A 62 -2.72 -21.20 -5.44
N CYS A 63 -1.60 -20.78 -6.05
CA CYS A 63 -1.64 -20.03 -7.29
C CYS A 63 -2.35 -20.94 -8.29
N ASP A 64 -3.67 -20.74 -8.47
CA ASP A 64 -4.45 -21.27 -9.59
C ASP A 64 -4.12 -20.51 -10.88
N CYS A 65 -2.85 -20.15 -11.04
CA CYS A 65 -2.27 -19.81 -12.31
C CYS A 65 -2.07 -21.14 -13.04
N GLY A 66 -3.11 -21.63 -13.71
CA GLY A 66 -3.17 -22.93 -14.39
C GLY A 66 -2.13 -23.12 -15.50
N HIS A 67 -0.85 -23.15 -15.13
CA HIS A 67 0.31 -23.50 -15.94
C HIS A 67 1.28 -24.29 -15.05
N ASP A 68 1.52 -25.54 -15.45
CA ASP A 68 2.45 -26.47 -14.81
C ASP A 68 3.85 -25.85 -14.66
N HIS A 69 4.23 -25.55 -13.43
CA HIS A 69 5.64 -25.44 -13.08
C HIS A 69 6.18 -26.86 -12.81
N HIS A 70 6.46 -27.60 -13.88
CA HIS A 70 7.33 -28.78 -13.80
C HIS A 70 8.70 -28.32 -13.27
N HIS A 71 9.00 -28.67 -12.03
CA HIS A 71 10.36 -28.79 -11.55
C HIS A 71 10.73 -30.28 -11.59
N GLU A 72 11.87 -30.59 -12.21
CA GLU A 72 12.51 -31.92 -12.22
C GLU A 72 12.67 -32.50 -10.81
#